data_AF-A0A934U9R5-F1
#
_entry.id   AF-A0A934U9R5-F1
#
_cell.length_a   1.000
_cell.length_b   1.000
_cell.length_c   1.000
_cell.angle_alpha   90.00
_cell.angle_beta   90.00
_cell.angle_gamma   90.00
#
_symmetry.space_group_name_H-M   'P 1'
#
loop_
_entity.id
_entity.type
_entity.pdbx_description
1 polymer ?
#
loop_
_entity_poly.entity_id
_entity_poly.type
_entity_poly.pdbx_seq_one_letter_code
_entity_poly.pdbx_strand_id
1 'polypeptide(L)'
;MAVALPAEGVQRSERVVNVATDDRERRLVEQLQRGDERAYVELVEAHTPMMLRVARNYVASHEAAEEVVQETWIALIKGIARFEGRSALRTWLFTVLVNIAKTRGVRDHNQAIADRSAYPGGATVDPARFRPATDPEWPGHWATPPEAWPETPEGSVLESEMLSVTKRELDQLPERQRAVVALRDVLGLDAAEVCTLLSLTPANQRVLLHRGRARIRECLADYLAVQT
;
A
#
# COMPACT_ATOMS: atom_id res chain seq x y z
N MET A 1 10.76 -41.11 9.88
CA MET A 1 9.30 -40.95 10.05
C MET A 1 9.03 -39.46 10.17
N ALA A 2 8.48 -38.86 9.11
CA ALA A 2 8.07 -37.47 9.07
C ALA A 2 6.68 -37.36 9.71
N VAL A 3 6.52 -36.49 10.70
CA VAL A 3 5.20 -36.06 11.17
C VAL A 3 4.97 -34.68 10.59
N ALA A 4 4.18 -34.64 9.52
CA ALA A 4 3.67 -33.42 8.91
C ALA A 4 2.61 -32.81 9.83
N LEU A 5 2.82 -31.55 10.26
CA LEU A 5 1.74 -30.70 10.73
C LEU A 5 1.05 -30.05 9.52
N PRO A 6 -0.29 -29.97 9.50
CA PRO A 6 -1.06 -29.76 8.28
C PRO A 6 -1.02 -28.30 7.80
N ALA A 7 -0.72 -28.09 6.51
CA ALA A 7 -0.83 -26.81 5.81
C ALA A 7 -2.28 -26.27 5.71
N GLU A 8 -3.27 -27.02 6.23
CA GLU A 8 -4.70 -26.72 6.14
C GLU A 8 -5.13 -25.53 7.01
N GLY A 9 -4.41 -25.19 8.09
CA GLY A 9 -4.78 -24.13 9.04
C GLY A 9 -4.57 -22.70 8.53
N VAL A 10 -3.42 -22.42 7.91
CA VAL A 10 -3.09 -21.10 7.35
C VAL A 10 -3.91 -20.84 6.07
N GLN A 11 -4.07 -21.86 5.22
CA GLN A 11 -4.88 -21.78 4.01
C GLN A 11 -6.38 -21.60 4.32
N ARG A 12 -6.91 -22.17 5.42
CA ARG A 12 -8.28 -21.88 5.86
C ARG A 12 -8.45 -20.44 6.30
N SER A 13 -7.51 -19.91 7.09
CA SER A 13 -7.59 -18.53 7.60
C SER A 13 -7.54 -17.51 6.46
N GLU A 14 -6.59 -17.65 5.53
CA GLU A 14 -6.43 -16.75 4.39
C GLU A 14 -7.63 -16.83 3.42
N ARG A 15 -8.16 -18.04 3.19
CA ARG A 15 -9.33 -18.26 2.32
C ARG A 15 -10.62 -17.71 2.92
N VAL A 16 -10.80 -17.80 4.24
CA VAL A 16 -11.97 -17.25 4.93
C VAL A 16 -11.94 -15.71 4.93
N VAL A 17 -10.75 -15.11 5.13
CA VAL A 17 -10.58 -13.64 5.08
C VAL A 17 -10.81 -13.09 3.68
N ASN A 18 -10.30 -13.76 2.62
CA ASN A 18 -10.55 -13.33 1.24
C ASN A 18 -12.04 -13.41 0.85
N VAL A 19 -12.73 -14.50 1.22
CA VAL A 19 -14.17 -14.64 0.91
C VAL A 19 -15.02 -13.56 1.61
N ALA A 20 -14.71 -13.25 2.88
CA ALA A 20 -15.42 -12.19 3.60
C ALA A 20 -15.17 -10.79 3.02
N THR A 21 -13.96 -10.57 2.48
CA THR A 21 -13.58 -9.32 1.82
C THR A 21 -14.29 -9.19 0.48
N ASP A 22 -14.34 -10.26 -0.32
CA ASP A 22 -15.06 -10.30 -1.60
C ASP A 22 -16.57 -10.07 -1.42
N ASP A 23 -17.19 -10.67 -0.40
CA ASP A 23 -18.61 -10.47 -0.10
C ASP A 23 -18.91 -9.02 0.35
N ARG A 24 -17.97 -8.41 1.10
CA ARG A 24 -18.11 -7.01 1.52
C ARG A 24 -17.96 -6.06 0.34
N GLU A 25 -17.00 -6.31 -0.55
CA GLU A 25 -16.79 -5.52 -1.76
C GLU A 25 -18.00 -5.64 -2.71
N ARG A 26 -18.53 -6.86 -2.90
CA ARG A 26 -19.73 -7.07 -3.73
C ARG A 26 -20.92 -6.25 -3.22
N ARG A 27 -21.18 -6.27 -1.91
CA ARG A 27 -22.25 -5.46 -1.30
C ARG A 27 -22.03 -3.96 -1.51
N LEU A 28 -20.79 -3.48 -1.37
CA LEU A 28 -20.44 -2.09 -1.61
C LEU A 28 -20.70 -1.69 -3.07
N VAL A 29 -20.25 -2.49 -4.03
CA VAL A 29 -20.49 -2.25 -5.46
C VAL A 29 -22.00 -2.18 -5.74
N GLU A 30 -22.76 -3.12 -5.21
CA GLU A 30 -24.22 -3.15 -5.36
C GLU A 30 -24.91 -1.90 -4.77
N GLN A 31 -24.44 -1.39 -3.63
CA GLN A 31 -24.94 -0.14 -3.03
C GLN A 31 -24.64 1.07 -3.92
N LEU A 32 -23.40 1.16 -4.42
CA LEU A 32 -22.98 2.25 -5.31
C LEU A 32 -23.75 2.24 -6.64
N GLN A 33 -24.02 1.04 -7.19
CA GLN A 33 -24.82 0.88 -8.42
C GLN A 33 -26.28 1.32 -8.24
N ARG A 34 -26.83 1.20 -7.04
CA ARG A 34 -28.18 1.67 -6.69
C ARG A 34 -28.22 3.17 -6.34
N GLY A 35 -27.06 3.84 -6.33
CA GLY A 35 -26.97 5.26 -6.00
C GLY A 35 -27.06 5.55 -4.50
N ASP A 36 -26.65 4.61 -3.63
CA ASP A 36 -26.64 4.83 -2.19
C ASP A 36 -25.62 5.91 -1.80
N GLU A 37 -26.12 7.10 -1.45
CA GLU A 37 -25.32 8.27 -1.11
C GLU A 37 -24.39 8.02 0.10
N ARG A 38 -24.82 7.21 1.08
CA ARG A 38 -23.99 6.91 2.25
C ARG A 38 -22.78 6.08 1.85
N ALA A 39 -22.97 5.08 0.99
CA ALA A 39 -21.88 4.27 0.46
C ALA A 39 -20.87 5.13 -0.33
N TYR A 40 -21.34 6.14 -1.07
CA TYR A 40 -20.46 7.09 -1.74
C TYR A 40 -19.65 7.93 -0.75
N VAL A 41 -20.30 8.53 0.26
CA VAL A 41 -19.63 9.37 1.27
C VAL A 41 -18.55 8.58 1.99
N GLU A 42 -18.87 7.38 2.49
CA GLU A 42 -17.92 6.51 3.17
C GLU A 42 -16.71 6.17 2.27
N LEU A 43 -16.96 5.88 1.00
CA LEU A 43 -15.90 5.56 0.05
C LEU A 43 -15.00 6.78 -0.21
N VAL A 44 -15.59 7.96 -0.39
CA VAL A 44 -14.89 9.23 -0.63
C VAL A 44 -14.00 9.59 0.56
N GLU A 45 -14.54 9.55 1.78
CA GLU A 45 -13.80 9.84 3.01
C GLU A 45 -12.63 8.87 3.21
N ALA A 46 -12.86 7.58 2.96
CA ALA A 46 -11.85 6.55 3.15
C ALA A 46 -10.67 6.67 2.17
N HIS A 47 -10.91 7.09 0.92
CA HIS A 47 -9.90 6.99 -0.14
C HIS A 47 -9.31 8.32 -0.60
N THR A 48 -10.02 9.44 -0.43
CA THR A 48 -9.56 10.77 -0.90
C THR A 48 -8.15 11.13 -0.41
N PRO A 49 -7.79 10.98 0.88
CA PRO A 49 -6.44 11.31 1.34
C PRO A 49 -5.35 10.51 0.61
N MET A 50 -5.58 9.22 0.35
CA MET A 50 -4.64 8.38 -0.37
C MET A 50 -4.59 8.73 -1.86
N MET A 51 -5.74 9.02 -2.48
CA MET A 51 -5.79 9.43 -3.89
C MET A 51 -5.04 10.75 -4.11
N LEU A 52 -5.14 11.71 -3.20
CA LEU A 52 -4.35 12.94 -3.24
C LEU A 52 -2.84 12.65 -3.17
N ARG A 53 -2.40 11.77 -2.26
CA ARG A 53 -1.00 11.35 -2.15
C ARG A 53 -0.49 10.68 -3.41
N VAL A 54 -1.31 9.87 -4.08
CA VAL A 54 -0.96 9.20 -5.33
C VAL A 54 -0.93 10.19 -6.49
N ALA A 55 -1.93 11.06 -6.63
CA ALA A 55 -2.04 12.04 -7.70
C ALA A 55 -0.90 13.07 -7.70
N ARG A 56 -0.46 13.51 -6.51
CA ARG A 56 0.71 14.38 -6.33
C ARG A 56 2.01 13.78 -6.88
N ASN A 57 2.05 12.49 -7.24
CA ASN A 57 3.21 11.91 -7.92
C ASN A 57 3.23 12.13 -9.44
N TYR A 58 2.27 12.89 -9.96
CA TYR A 58 2.09 13.11 -11.40
C TYR A 58 1.84 14.56 -11.76
N VAL A 59 1.34 15.38 -10.83
CA VAL A 59 0.94 16.77 -11.09
C VAL A 59 1.65 17.72 -10.15
N ALA A 60 1.90 18.95 -10.63
CA ALA A 60 2.82 19.88 -9.99
C ALA A 60 2.29 20.60 -8.74
N SER A 61 0.96 20.65 -8.54
CA SER A 61 0.34 21.38 -7.43
C SER A 61 -0.70 20.57 -6.66
N HIS A 62 -1.05 21.05 -5.48
CA HIS A 62 -2.09 20.42 -4.67
C HIS A 62 -3.47 20.53 -5.32
N GLU A 63 -3.78 21.69 -5.89
CA GLU A 63 -5.03 21.99 -6.59
C GLU A 63 -5.18 21.07 -7.80
N ALA A 64 -4.10 20.89 -8.57
CA ALA A 64 -4.10 19.94 -9.69
C ALA A 64 -4.36 18.50 -9.21
N ALA A 65 -3.83 18.11 -8.04
CA ALA A 65 -4.10 16.79 -7.47
C ALA A 65 -5.56 16.65 -7.00
N GLU A 66 -6.15 17.69 -6.42
CA GLU A 66 -7.57 17.69 -6.03
C GLU A 66 -8.49 17.56 -7.25
N GLU A 67 -8.20 18.27 -8.33
CA GLU A 67 -8.97 18.15 -9.56
C GLU A 67 -8.89 16.73 -10.15
N VAL A 68 -7.70 16.12 -10.15
CA VAL A 68 -7.52 14.71 -10.58
C VAL A 68 -8.37 13.77 -9.72
N VAL A 69 -8.43 13.98 -8.40
CA VAL A 69 -9.26 13.19 -7.49
C VAL A 69 -10.75 13.39 -7.78
N GLN A 70 -11.19 14.63 -7.97
CA GLN A 70 -12.58 14.95 -8.30
C GLN A 70 -13.01 14.31 -9.63
N GLU A 71 -12.19 14.44 -10.68
CA GLU A 71 -12.43 13.79 -11.97
C GLU A 71 -12.53 12.27 -11.83
N THR A 72 -11.73 11.67 -10.94
CA THR A 72 -11.78 10.23 -10.66
C THR A 72 -13.10 9.83 -10.00
N TRP A 73 -13.58 10.60 -9.02
CA TRP A 73 -14.87 10.35 -8.39
C TRP A 73 -16.03 10.49 -9.39
N ILE A 74 -15.97 11.49 -10.27
CA ILE A 74 -16.94 11.63 -11.37
C ILE A 74 -16.89 10.42 -12.31
N ALA A 75 -15.69 9.91 -12.62
CA ALA A 75 -15.52 8.72 -13.44
C ALA A 75 -16.07 7.45 -12.77
N LEU A 76 -15.91 7.30 -11.45
CA LEU A 76 -16.55 6.24 -10.66
C LEU A 76 -18.07 6.30 -10.82
N ILE A 77 -18.69 7.46 -10.54
CA ILE A 77 -20.15 7.62 -10.62
C ILE A 77 -20.67 7.28 -12.02
N LYS A 78 -19.98 7.72 -13.07
CA LYS A 78 -20.35 7.44 -14.46
C LYS A 78 -20.10 5.99 -14.89
N GLY A 79 -19.17 5.30 -14.24
CA GLY A 79 -18.68 3.98 -14.65
C GLY A 79 -19.21 2.81 -13.83
N ILE A 80 -19.63 3.02 -12.57
CA ILE A 80 -19.91 1.95 -11.61
C ILE A 80 -21.05 1.02 -12.05
N ALA A 81 -22.04 1.54 -12.78
CA ALA A 81 -23.15 0.76 -13.33
C ALA A 81 -22.69 -0.32 -14.32
N ARG A 82 -21.52 -0.14 -14.94
CA ARG A 82 -20.91 -1.08 -15.90
C ARG A 82 -19.74 -1.86 -15.31
N PHE A 83 -19.49 -1.74 -14.00
CA PHE A 83 -18.39 -2.41 -13.36
C PHE A 83 -18.67 -3.92 -13.26
N GLU A 84 -17.83 -4.73 -13.91
CA GLU A 84 -18.01 -6.18 -14.07
C GLU A 84 -17.29 -7.01 -12.99
N GLY A 85 -16.58 -6.38 -12.04
CA GLY A 85 -15.85 -7.10 -11.00
C GLY A 85 -14.65 -7.91 -11.50
N ARG A 86 -14.07 -7.56 -12.64
CA ARG A 86 -12.85 -8.20 -13.18
C ARG A 86 -11.57 -7.87 -12.39
N SER A 87 -11.65 -6.88 -11.51
CA SER A 87 -10.64 -6.51 -10.51
C SER A 87 -11.36 -5.99 -9.26
N ALA A 88 -10.64 -5.79 -8.16
CA ALA A 88 -11.17 -5.10 -7.00
C ALA A 88 -11.60 -3.66 -7.38
N LEU A 89 -12.70 -3.16 -6.81
CA LEU A 89 -13.22 -1.81 -7.06
C LEU A 89 -12.16 -0.74 -6.79
N ARG A 90 -11.41 -0.93 -5.70
CA ARG A 90 -10.31 -0.05 -5.30
C ARG A 90 -9.20 -0.04 -6.35
N THR A 91 -8.82 -1.19 -6.88
CA THR A 91 -7.80 -1.29 -7.94
C THR A 91 -8.25 -0.56 -9.20
N TRP A 92 -9.50 -0.73 -9.59
CA TRP A 92 -10.08 -0.01 -10.73
C TRP A 92 -10.08 1.51 -10.50
N LEU A 93 -10.52 1.98 -9.33
CA LEU A 93 -10.56 3.39 -8.97
C LEU A 93 -9.18 4.05 -9.03
N PHE A 94 -8.16 3.44 -8.42
CA PHE A 94 -6.78 3.96 -8.44
C PHE A 94 -6.14 3.85 -9.82
N THR A 95 -6.56 2.89 -10.64
CA THR A 95 -6.15 2.83 -12.06
C THR A 95 -6.69 4.03 -12.82
N VAL A 96 -7.97 4.37 -12.65
CA VAL A 96 -8.58 5.56 -13.24
C VAL A 96 -7.87 6.82 -12.78
N LEU A 97 -7.61 6.95 -11.47
CA LEU A 97 -6.85 8.06 -10.88
C LEU A 97 -5.50 8.26 -11.57
N VAL A 98 -4.67 7.21 -11.63
CA VAL A 98 -3.34 7.27 -12.23
C VAL A 98 -3.41 7.65 -13.71
N ASN A 99 -4.40 7.13 -14.44
CA ASN A 99 -4.57 7.47 -15.85
C ASN A 99 -4.89 8.97 -16.04
N ILE A 100 -5.84 9.51 -15.26
CA ILE A 100 -6.18 10.94 -15.27
C ILE A 100 -4.95 11.77 -14.89
N ALA A 101 -4.27 11.39 -13.79
CA ALA A 101 -3.09 12.07 -13.29
C ALA A 101 -1.96 12.11 -14.32
N LYS A 102 -1.69 10.99 -15.03
CA LYS A 102 -0.70 10.93 -16.10
C LYS A 102 -1.07 11.80 -17.29
N THR A 103 -2.30 11.73 -17.78
CA THR A 103 -2.75 12.56 -18.90
C THR A 103 -2.59 14.05 -18.61
N ARG A 104 -2.77 14.43 -17.35
CA ARG A 104 -2.59 15.80 -16.88
C ARG A 104 -1.12 16.16 -16.66
N GLY A 105 -0.35 15.29 -15.99
CA GLY A 105 1.08 15.45 -15.71
C GLY A 105 1.98 15.49 -16.95
N VAL A 106 1.62 14.77 -18.02
CA VAL A 106 2.30 14.87 -19.33
C VAL A 106 2.23 16.29 -19.91
N ARG A 107 1.24 17.10 -19.51
CA ARG A 107 1.17 18.53 -19.88
C ARG A 107 2.05 19.43 -19.01
N ASP A 108 2.43 18.99 -17.79
CA ASP A 108 3.10 19.81 -16.76
C ASP A 108 4.62 19.56 -16.60
N HIS A 109 5.23 18.72 -17.46
CA HIS A 109 6.69 18.52 -17.68
C HIS A 109 7.34 17.23 -17.13
N ASN A 110 8.31 16.76 -17.93
CA ASN A 110 9.33 15.77 -17.66
C ASN A 110 10.00 15.97 -16.29
N GLN A 111 9.90 14.99 -15.39
CA GLN A 111 10.93 14.82 -14.36
C GLN A 111 11.66 13.49 -14.57
N ALA A 112 12.77 13.62 -15.29
CA ALA A 112 13.86 12.67 -15.29
C ALA A 112 14.68 12.84 -14.00
N ILE A 113 14.80 11.72 -13.27
CA ILE A 113 15.94 11.27 -12.47
C ILE A 113 16.54 12.29 -11.50
N ALA A 114 16.04 12.24 -10.26
CA ALA A 114 16.83 12.50 -9.06
C ALA A 114 16.48 11.47 -7.98
N ASP A 115 16.75 10.18 -8.23
CA ASP A 115 16.78 9.17 -7.14
C ASP A 115 18.10 8.40 -7.16
N ARG A 116 19.19 9.18 -7.18
CA ARG A 116 20.56 8.67 -7.05
C ARG A 116 21.27 9.27 -5.81
N SER A 117 20.51 9.59 -4.77
CA SER A 117 21.05 9.79 -3.43
C SER A 117 21.17 8.44 -2.71
N ALA A 118 22.29 8.27 -2.02
CA ALA A 118 22.90 7.01 -1.62
C ALA A 118 21.98 6.09 -0.78
N TYR A 119 21.59 4.95 -1.35
CA TYR A 119 21.41 3.74 -0.54
C TYR A 119 22.79 3.07 -0.48
N PRO A 120 23.54 3.14 0.63
CA PRO A 120 24.75 2.37 0.76
C PRO A 120 24.28 0.91 0.79
N GLY A 121 24.59 0.12 -0.23
CA GLY A 121 24.22 -1.29 -0.26
C GLY A 121 24.60 -1.96 1.07
N GLY A 122 23.61 -2.52 1.76
CA GLY A 122 23.74 -3.06 3.11
C GLY A 122 22.44 -3.73 3.57
N ALA A 123 22.51 -4.50 4.66
CA ALA A 123 21.35 -5.15 5.23
C ALA A 123 20.41 -4.10 5.85
N THR A 124 19.16 -4.02 5.38
CA THR A 124 18.13 -3.09 5.90
C THR A 124 17.62 -3.43 7.32
N VAL A 125 18.07 -4.57 7.84
CA VAL A 125 17.71 -5.12 9.15
C VAL A 125 18.97 -5.82 9.64
N ASP A 126 19.24 -5.74 10.94
CA ASP A 126 20.32 -6.52 11.56
C ASP A 126 20.14 -8.01 11.23
N PRO A 127 21.11 -8.65 10.54
CA PRO A 127 21.07 -10.08 10.22
C PRO A 127 20.87 -10.96 11.46
N ALA A 128 21.29 -10.51 12.66
CA ALA A 128 21.10 -11.24 13.91
C ALA A 128 19.63 -11.40 14.32
N ARG A 129 18.71 -10.62 13.73
CA ARG A 129 17.26 -10.80 13.92
C ARG A 129 16.72 -12.04 13.21
N PHE A 130 17.49 -12.64 12.32
CA PHE A 130 17.13 -13.85 11.59
C PHE A 130 18.04 -15.01 11.99
N ARG A 131 17.48 -16.21 11.95
CA ARG A 131 18.23 -17.44 12.15
C ARG A 131 19.23 -17.61 11.00
N PRO A 132 20.47 -18.05 11.29
CA PRO A 132 21.50 -18.20 10.27
C PRO A 132 21.09 -19.24 9.23
N ALA A 133 21.67 -19.16 8.03
CA ALA A 133 21.42 -20.14 6.96
C ALA A 133 21.82 -21.57 7.33
N THR A 134 22.62 -21.74 8.39
CA THR A 134 23.05 -23.01 8.95
C THR A 134 22.11 -23.55 10.03
N ASP A 135 21.02 -22.84 10.36
CA ASP A 135 20.00 -23.35 11.28
C ASP A 135 19.34 -24.60 10.66
N PRO A 136 19.35 -25.75 11.36
CA PRO A 136 18.94 -27.02 10.79
C PRO A 136 17.41 -27.16 10.62
N GLU A 137 16.62 -26.27 11.21
CA GLU A 137 15.18 -26.41 11.26
C GLU A 137 14.47 -25.24 10.55
N TRP A 138 14.94 -24.00 10.76
CA TRP A 138 14.28 -22.79 10.25
C TRP A 138 15.28 -21.72 9.76
N PRO A 139 16.10 -21.99 8.74
CA PRO A 139 17.07 -21.03 8.21
C PRO A 139 16.38 -19.79 7.62
N GLY A 140 16.82 -18.60 8.02
CA GLY A 140 16.28 -17.31 7.56
C GLY A 140 14.95 -16.88 8.21
N HIS A 141 14.38 -17.68 9.12
CA HIS A 141 13.22 -17.28 9.93
C HIS A 141 13.62 -16.26 11.01
N TRP A 142 12.66 -15.61 11.64
CA TRP A 142 12.93 -14.72 12.78
C TRP A 142 13.60 -15.49 13.93
N ALA A 143 14.72 -14.95 14.42
CA ALA A 143 15.34 -15.41 15.67
C ALA A 143 14.49 -14.95 16.87
N THR A 144 14.07 -13.69 16.84
CA THR A 144 13.06 -13.12 17.73
C THR A 144 11.95 -12.52 16.86
N PRO A 145 10.79 -13.19 16.73
CA PRO A 145 9.69 -12.66 15.93
C PRO A 145 9.13 -11.38 16.58
N PRO A 146 8.62 -10.44 15.79
CA PRO A 146 7.87 -9.32 16.32
C PRO A 146 6.69 -9.82 17.16
N GLU A 147 6.47 -9.23 18.33
CA GLU A 147 5.29 -9.50 19.14
C GLU A 147 4.06 -8.83 18.52
N ALA A 148 2.90 -9.49 18.63
CA ALA A 148 1.64 -8.88 18.28
C ALA A 148 1.35 -7.71 19.24
N TRP A 149 0.62 -6.70 18.76
CA TRP A 149 0.18 -5.60 19.61
C TRP A 149 -0.64 -6.14 20.79
N PRO A 150 -0.41 -5.67 22.03
CA PRO A 150 -1.20 -6.10 23.17
C PRO A 150 -2.68 -5.75 22.96
N GLU A 151 -3.58 -6.68 23.27
CA GLU A 151 -5.03 -6.42 23.30
C GLU A 151 -5.42 -5.67 24.59
N THR A 152 -4.74 -4.56 24.88
CA THR A 152 -5.00 -3.67 26.01
C THR A 152 -5.32 -2.26 25.52
N PRO A 153 -5.98 -1.42 26.35
CA PRO A 153 -6.21 -0.01 25.99
C PRO A 153 -4.92 0.70 25.59
N GLU A 154 -3.83 0.49 26.32
CA GLU A 154 -2.50 1.04 26.02
C GLU A 154 -1.96 0.53 24.69
N GLY A 155 -2.15 -0.77 24.38
CA GLY A 155 -1.77 -1.36 23.10
C GLY A 155 -2.49 -0.75 21.91
N SER A 156 -3.79 -0.43 22.05
CA SER A 156 -4.57 0.23 20.99
C SER A 156 -4.11 1.67 20.71
N VAL A 157 -3.69 2.40 21.75
CA VAL A 157 -3.13 3.75 21.60
C VAL A 157 -1.79 3.68 20.89
N LEU A 158 -0.93 2.74 21.29
CA LEU A 158 0.36 2.51 20.66
C LEU A 158 0.20 2.14 19.17
N GLU A 159 -0.75 1.28 18.84
CA GLU A 159 -1.07 0.94 17.44
C GLU A 159 -1.48 2.18 16.63
N SER A 160 -2.37 3.00 17.16
CA SER A 160 -2.81 4.24 16.50
C SER A 160 -1.66 5.23 16.31
N GLU A 161 -0.76 5.33 17.30
CA GLU A 161 0.45 6.15 17.24
C GLU A 161 1.41 5.63 16.16
N MET A 162 1.64 4.32 16.11
CA MET A 162 2.47 3.64 15.10
C MET A 162 1.94 3.82 13.68
N LEU A 163 0.63 3.72 13.48
CA LEU A 163 0.00 4.01 12.19
C LEU A 163 0.17 5.48 11.81
N SER A 164 0.10 6.40 12.77
CA SER A 164 0.28 7.83 12.55
C SER A 164 1.72 8.16 12.15
N VAL A 165 2.71 7.59 12.83
CA VAL A 165 4.12 7.71 12.46
C VAL A 165 4.35 7.12 11.07
N THR A 166 3.88 5.91 10.80
CA THR A 166 4.00 5.27 9.48
C THR A 166 3.42 6.14 8.36
N LYS A 167 2.23 6.72 8.57
CA LYS A 167 1.60 7.63 7.61
C LYS A 167 2.44 8.88 7.34
N ARG A 168 3.06 9.45 8.40
CA ARG A 168 3.94 10.61 8.30
C ARG A 168 5.23 10.28 7.56
N GLU A 169 5.86 9.14 7.86
CA GLU A 169 7.09 8.71 7.20
C GLU A 169 6.85 8.36 5.74
N LEU A 170 5.70 7.73 5.43
CA LEU A 170 5.27 7.51 4.04
C LEU A 170 5.16 8.83 3.27
N ASP A 171 4.64 9.90 3.88
CA ASP A 171 4.52 11.22 3.24
C ASP A 171 5.87 11.89 2.98
N GLN A 172 6.89 11.59 3.80
CA GLN A 172 8.26 12.10 3.66
C GLN A 172 9.11 11.32 2.63
N LEU A 173 8.64 10.16 2.17
CA LEU A 173 9.37 9.40 1.15
C LEU A 173 9.46 10.17 -0.17
N PRO A 174 10.54 9.97 -0.94
CA PRO A 174 10.61 10.39 -2.32
C PRO A 174 9.37 9.90 -3.09
N GLU A 175 8.84 10.77 -3.93
CA GLU A 175 7.58 10.65 -4.65
C GLU A 175 7.37 9.25 -5.27
N ARG A 176 8.35 8.75 -6.02
CA ARG A 176 8.29 7.43 -6.65
C ARG A 176 8.30 6.26 -5.66
N GLN A 177 9.04 6.38 -4.56
CA GLN A 177 9.07 5.35 -3.51
C GLN A 177 7.73 5.32 -2.77
N ARG A 178 7.21 6.50 -2.41
CA ARG A 178 5.89 6.67 -1.80
C ARG A 178 4.78 6.04 -2.65
N ALA A 179 4.78 6.32 -3.96
CA ALA A 179 3.80 5.75 -4.89
C ALA A 179 3.86 4.22 -4.93
N VAL A 180 5.06 3.65 -5.04
CA VAL A 180 5.25 2.19 -5.09
C VAL A 180 4.82 1.52 -3.77
N VAL A 181 5.19 2.09 -2.62
CA VAL A 181 4.80 1.58 -1.29
C VAL A 181 3.29 1.67 -1.10
N ALA A 182 2.68 2.82 -1.43
CA ALA A 182 1.24 2.99 -1.32
C ALA A 182 0.47 1.97 -2.17
N LEU A 183 0.87 1.79 -3.44
CA LEU A 183 0.18 0.85 -4.33
C LEU A 183 0.40 -0.62 -3.93
N ARG A 184 1.60 -1.01 -3.51
CA ARG A 184 1.90 -2.41 -3.14
C ARG A 184 1.43 -2.79 -1.74
N ASP A 185 1.70 -1.95 -0.75
CA ASP A 185 1.59 -2.33 0.66
C ASP A 185 0.27 -1.88 1.27
N VAL A 186 -0.28 -0.75 0.80
CA VAL A 186 -1.57 -0.24 1.28
C VAL A 186 -2.71 -0.70 0.37
N LEU A 187 -2.52 -0.57 -0.95
CA LEU A 187 -3.53 -0.92 -1.93
C LEU A 187 -3.47 -2.38 -2.41
N GLY A 188 -2.42 -3.11 -2.07
CA GLY A 188 -2.31 -4.55 -2.36
C GLY A 188 -2.24 -4.89 -3.86
N LEU A 189 -2.06 -3.91 -4.75
CA LEU A 189 -1.91 -4.16 -6.19
C LEU A 189 -0.69 -5.02 -6.42
N ASP A 190 -0.73 -5.92 -7.39
CA ASP A 190 0.42 -6.77 -7.69
C ASP A 190 1.60 -5.97 -8.30
N ALA A 191 2.77 -6.60 -8.37
CA ALA A 191 3.96 -5.93 -8.90
C ALA A 191 3.82 -5.54 -10.38
N ALA A 192 3.10 -6.32 -11.19
CA ALA A 192 2.91 -6.08 -12.62
C ALA A 192 1.91 -4.93 -12.86
N GLU A 193 0.84 -4.86 -12.09
CA GLU A 193 -0.11 -3.75 -12.07
C GLU A 193 0.60 -2.45 -11.70
N VAL A 194 1.42 -2.45 -10.65
CA VAL A 194 2.21 -1.27 -10.27
C VAL A 194 3.22 -0.87 -11.35
N CYS A 195 3.88 -1.83 -12.01
CA CYS A 195 4.78 -1.52 -13.12
C CYS A 195 4.03 -0.85 -14.28
N THR A 196 2.86 -1.38 -14.65
CA THR A 196 2.00 -0.81 -15.70
C THR A 196 1.52 0.59 -15.31
N LEU A 197 0.99 0.75 -14.10
CA LEU A 197 0.46 2.01 -13.59
C LEU A 197 1.54 3.07 -13.40
N LEU A 198 2.74 2.73 -12.97
CA LEU A 198 3.81 3.70 -12.76
C LEU A 198 4.77 3.81 -13.95
N SER A 199 4.56 3.04 -15.02
CA SER A 199 5.48 2.93 -16.16
C SER A 199 6.91 2.61 -15.72
N LEU A 200 7.05 1.63 -14.83
CA LEU A 200 8.32 1.17 -14.26
C LEU A 200 8.70 -0.22 -14.79
N THR A 201 10.00 -0.52 -14.81
CA THR A 201 10.47 -1.90 -14.98
C THR A 201 10.31 -2.69 -13.69
N PRO A 202 10.17 -4.03 -13.73
CA PRO A 202 10.10 -4.86 -12.53
C PRO A 202 11.30 -4.67 -11.59
N ALA A 203 12.49 -4.50 -12.15
CA ALA A 203 13.70 -4.23 -11.37
C ALA A 203 13.62 -2.89 -10.64
N ASN A 204 13.20 -1.82 -11.32
CA ASN A 204 13.07 -0.50 -10.71
C ASN A 204 11.98 -0.48 -9.63
N GLN A 205 10.83 -1.10 -9.89
CA GLN A 205 9.74 -1.24 -8.92
C GLN A 205 10.21 -1.94 -7.64
N ARG A 206 10.97 -3.04 -7.75
CA ARG A 206 11.53 -3.76 -6.59
C ARG A 206 12.48 -2.90 -5.78
N VAL A 207 13.35 -2.14 -6.45
CA VAL A 207 14.30 -1.22 -5.81
C VAL A 207 13.56 -0.12 -5.05
N LEU A 208 12.59 0.53 -5.68
CA LEU A 208 11.79 1.60 -5.06
C LEU A 208 10.99 1.07 -3.85
N LEU A 209 10.37 -0.10 -3.98
CA LEU A 209 9.62 -0.74 -2.89
C LEU A 209 10.53 -1.07 -1.71
N HIS A 210 11.68 -1.68 -2.01
CA HIS A 210 12.65 -2.06 -0.98
C HIS A 210 13.16 -0.84 -0.22
N ARG A 211 13.54 0.23 -0.93
CA ARG A 211 14.03 1.48 -0.33
C ARG A 211 12.97 2.16 0.53
N GLY A 212 11.75 2.29 0.01
CA GLY A 212 10.65 2.89 0.76
C GLY A 212 10.35 2.13 2.06
N ARG A 213 10.27 0.79 1.99
CA ARG A 213 10.07 -0.06 3.18
C ARG A 213 11.22 0.02 4.17
N ALA A 214 12.46 0.07 3.69
CA ALA A 214 13.64 0.19 4.54
C ALA A 214 13.64 1.49 5.33
N ARG A 215 13.34 2.61 4.66
CA ARG A 215 13.29 3.93 5.28
C ARG A 215 12.19 4.03 6.33
N ILE A 216 10.97 3.57 6.01
CA ILE A 216 9.86 3.53 6.98
C ILE A 216 10.25 2.71 8.21
N ARG A 217 10.89 1.55 8.01
CA ARG A 217 11.30 0.67 9.11
C ARG A 217 12.35 1.30 10.01
N GLU A 218 13.36 1.95 9.43
CA GLU A 218 14.41 2.66 10.18
C GLU A 218 13.77 3.73 11.08
N CYS A 219 12.91 4.59 10.53
CA CYS A 219 12.21 5.61 11.31
C CYS A 219 11.34 5.02 12.43
N LEU A 220 10.65 3.90 12.18
CA LEU A 220 9.84 3.22 13.21
C LEU A 220 10.71 2.60 14.30
N ALA A 221 11.86 2.02 13.94
CA ALA A 221 12.80 1.45 14.90
C ALA A 221 13.38 2.53 15.82
N ASP A 222 13.78 3.66 15.26
CA ASP A 222 14.27 4.81 16.04
C ASP A 222 13.20 5.34 16.99
N TYR A 223 11.97 5.45 16.51
CA TYR A 223 10.85 5.92 17.32
C TYR A 223 10.57 5.00 18.52
N LEU A 224 10.54 3.68 18.30
CA LEU A 224 10.34 2.69 19.38
C LEU A 224 11.52 2.65 20.36
N ALA A 225 12.75 2.87 19.87
CA ALA A 225 13.94 2.91 20.72
C ALA A 225 13.97 4.11 21.67
N VAL A 226 13.29 5.21 21.33
CA VAL A 226 13.17 6.41 22.18
C VAL A 226 12.09 6.25 23.26
N GLN A 227 11.12 5.37 23.04
CA GLN A 227 9.97 5.17 23.92
C GLN A 227 10.13 4.04 24.94
N THR A 228 11.21 3.26 24.84
CA THR A 228 11.59 2.17 25.77
C THR A 228 12.76 2.62 26.63
#